data_AF-Q4CA46-F1
#
_entry.id   AF-Q4CA46-F1
#
_cell.length_a   1.000
_cell.length_b   1.000
_cell.length_c   1.000
_cell.angle_alpha   90.00
_cell.angle_beta   90.00
_cell.angle_gamma   90.00
#
_symmetry.space_group_name_H-M   'P 1'
#
loop_
_entity.id
_entity.type
_entity.pdbx_description
1 polymer ?
#
loop_
_entity_poly.entity_id
_entity_poly.type
_entity_poly.pdbx_seq_one_letter_code
_entity_poly.pdbx_strand_id
1 'polypeptide(L)'
;MLNFEKILINWPIIPVGLAIVLVIVALPQILRLLVIFRENIATSETQKIYQRIINPDQALLQSIILLLLADIILLVTHRLVPKLQSINIIEFPVGLSVSLVIGWLGYRLVERFFKIYLTEITQNGQKLNSDLLIVAKGLTFFLFLFIIITIFSQAHEINIFGLIASLGISGVAIAFAAQKTLEQLLGGIVLYLDRPFMVSDYIGLPDGTFGKVESIGLCSTKIRISGKGTLMVVPNNYLGFAEKVSPKFMPLLTKNFLTNQ
;
A
#
# COMPACT_ATOMS: atom_id res chain seq x y z
N MET A 1 -11.05 -48.34 -42.31
CA MET A 1 -10.56 -47.02 -42.76
C MET A 1 -10.80 -46.03 -41.63
N LEU A 2 -9.81 -45.90 -40.74
CA LEU A 2 -9.90 -45.12 -39.50
C LEU A 2 -9.44 -43.68 -39.73
N ASN A 3 -10.30 -42.71 -39.39
CA ASN A 3 -10.00 -41.40 -38.78
C ASN A 3 -8.92 -40.47 -39.38
N PHE A 4 -8.50 -40.62 -40.63
CA PHE A 4 -7.49 -39.71 -41.23
C PHE A 4 -7.94 -38.23 -41.28
N GLU A 5 -9.23 -37.96 -41.50
CA GLU A 5 -9.74 -36.57 -41.48
C GLU A 5 -9.76 -35.94 -40.08
N LYS A 6 -10.02 -36.72 -39.01
CA LYS A 6 -9.94 -36.23 -37.63
C LYS A 6 -8.51 -35.96 -37.20
N ILE A 7 -7.53 -36.69 -37.73
CA ILE A 7 -6.10 -36.49 -37.48
C ILE A 7 -5.60 -35.21 -38.17
N LEU A 8 -6.04 -34.92 -39.39
CA LEU A 8 -5.70 -33.70 -40.13
C LEU A 8 -6.27 -32.43 -39.46
N ILE A 9 -7.47 -32.50 -38.86
CA ILE A 9 -8.10 -31.38 -38.14
C ILE A 9 -7.46 -31.12 -36.76
N ASN A 10 -6.97 -32.16 -36.06
CA ASN A 10 -6.35 -32.03 -34.73
C ASN A 10 -4.80 -31.98 -34.76
N TRP A 11 -4.18 -32.04 -35.94
CA TRP A 11 -2.73 -32.02 -36.12
C TRP A 11 -2.00 -30.84 -35.44
N PRO A 12 -2.57 -29.62 -35.30
CA PRO A 12 -1.89 -28.56 -34.53
C PRO A 12 -2.08 -28.67 -33.02
N ILE A 13 -3.08 -29.39 -32.51
CA ILE A 13 -3.43 -29.44 -31.07
C ILE A 13 -2.45 -30.33 -30.30
N ILE A 14 -2.10 -31.47 -30.88
CA ILE A 14 -1.21 -32.46 -30.26
C ILE A 14 0.23 -31.93 -30.09
N PRO A 15 0.90 -31.37 -31.12
CA PRO A 15 2.26 -30.84 -30.97
C PRO A 15 2.31 -29.57 -30.11
N VAL A 16 1.26 -28.74 -30.11
CA VAL A 16 1.18 -27.56 -29.23
C VAL A 16 1.04 -27.98 -27.77
N GLY A 17 0.17 -28.94 -27.46
CA GLY A 17 0.05 -29.51 -26.11
C GLY A 17 1.34 -30.16 -25.62
N LEU A 18 2.05 -30.89 -26.50
CA LEU A 18 3.31 -31.54 -26.18
C LEU A 18 4.45 -30.52 -25.97
N ALA A 19 4.50 -29.46 -26.78
CA ALA A 19 5.43 -28.35 -26.61
C ALA A 19 5.18 -27.59 -25.29
N ILE A 20 3.92 -27.38 -24.92
CA ILE A 20 3.53 -26.77 -23.64
C ILE A 20 4.00 -27.62 -22.46
N VAL A 21 3.73 -28.93 -22.47
CA VAL A 21 4.18 -29.84 -21.41
C VAL A 21 5.71 -29.87 -21.32
N LEU A 22 6.40 -29.89 -22.45
CA LEU A 22 7.87 -29.83 -22.48
C LEU A 22 8.42 -28.53 -21.92
N VAL A 23 7.80 -27.39 -22.22
CA VAL A 23 8.20 -26.08 -21.66
C VAL A 23 7.93 -26.04 -20.15
N ILE A 24 6.76 -26.52 -19.69
CA ILE A 24 6.41 -26.57 -18.26
C ILE A 24 7.39 -27.46 -17.47
N VAL A 25 7.85 -28.56 -18.06
CA VAL A 25 8.81 -29.49 -17.40
C VAL A 25 10.26 -28.97 -17.48
N ALA A 26 10.67 -28.39 -18.60
CA ALA A 26 12.05 -27.97 -18.83
C ALA A 26 12.40 -26.62 -18.19
N LEU A 27 11.47 -25.66 -18.18
CA LEU A 27 11.73 -24.31 -17.67
C LEU A 27 12.16 -24.26 -16.18
N PRO A 28 11.53 -24.98 -15.24
CA PRO A 28 11.97 -24.99 -13.84
C PRO A 28 13.35 -25.62 -13.66
N GLN A 29 13.73 -26.59 -14.52
CA GLN A 29 15.06 -27.18 -14.51
C GLN A 29 16.11 -26.18 -14.99
N ILE A 30 15.81 -25.39 -16.02
CA ILE A 30 16.68 -24.34 -16.56
C ILE A 30 16.84 -23.19 -15.57
N LEU A 31 15.76 -22.75 -14.92
CA LEU A 31 15.82 -21.70 -13.89
C LEU A 31 16.61 -22.16 -12.65
N ARG A 32 16.45 -23.43 -12.24
CA ARG A 32 17.27 -24.04 -11.18
C ARG A 32 18.75 -24.08 -11.55
N LEU A 33 19.06 -24.42 -12.80
CA LEU A 33 20.43 -24.42 -13.31
C LEU A 33 21.02 -23.01 -13.37
N LEU A 34 20.27 -22.00 -13.82
CA LEU A 34 20.74 -20.60 -13.86
C LEU A 34 21.00 -20.03 -12.46
N VAL A 35 20.19 -20.42 -11.48
CA VAL A 35 20.38 -20.05 -10.07
C VAL A 35 21.68 -20.64 -9.51
N ILE A 36 21.91 -21.94 -9.71
CA ILE A 36 23.12 -22.64 -9.25
C ILE A 36 24.37 -22.11 -9.99
N PHE A 37 24.23 -21.82 -11.29
CA PHE A 37 25.33 -21.30 -12.11
C PHE A 37 25.71 -19.86 -11.71
N ARG A 38 24.73 -19.05 -11.29
CA ARG A 38 24.95 -17.69 -10.79
C ARG A 38 25.58 -17.67 -9.39
N GLU A 39 25.38 -18.70 -8.57
CA GLU A 39 26.12 -18.87 -7.30
C GLU A 39 27.62 -19.10 -7.51
N ASN A 40 28.03 -19.68 -8.64
CA ASN A 40 29.45 -19.90 -8.97
C ASN A 40 30.17 -18.64 -9.50
N ILE A 41 29.42 -17.58 -9.87
CA ILE A 41 29.96 -16.35 -10.48
C ILE A 41 29.75 -15.12 -9.57
N ALA A 42 28.94 -15.22 -8.52
CA ALA A 42 28.54 -14.09 -7.68
C ALA A 42 29.59 -13.70 -6.62
N THR A 43 29.93 -12.40 -6.57
CA THR A 43 30.81 -11.78 -5.56
C THR A 43 30.18 -11.82 -4.16
N SER A 44 31.01 -11.87 -3.11
CA SER A 44 30.64 -12.12 -1.70
C SER A 44 29.58 -11.18 -1.08
N GLU A 45 29.39 -9.97 -1.63
CA GLU A 45 28.30 -9.06 -1.19
C GLU A 45 26.93 -9.45 -1.74
N THR A 46 26.85 -9.81 -3.03
CA THR A 46 25.60 -10.26 -3.66
C THR A 46 25.10 -11.59 -3.09
N GLN A 47 26.02 -12.42 -2.57
CA GLN A 47 25.71 -13.69 -1.91
C GLN A 47 24.96 -13.50 -0.59
N LYS A 48 25.30 -12.46 0.19
CA LYS A 48 24.62 -12.13 1.45
C LYS A 48 23.19 -11.60 1.22
N ILE A 49 23.01 -10.78 0.19
CA ILE A 49 21.70 -10.27 -0.23
C ILE A 49 20.82 -11.44 -0.73
N TYR A 50 21.40 -12.33 -1.54
CA TYR A 50 20.73 -13.53 -2.04
C TYR A 50 20.26 -14.48 -0.93
N GLN A 51 21.12 -14.75 0.05
CA GLN A 51 20.81 -15.63 1.19
C GLN A 51 19.74 -15.05 2.14
N ARG A 52 19.72 -13.73 2.38
CA ARG A 52 18.73 -13.12 3.29
C ARG A 52 17.37 -12.87 2.65
N ILE A 53 17.35 -12.54 1.35
CA ILE A 53 16.12 -12.09 0.68
C ILE A 53 15.49 -13.21 -0.14
N ILE A 54 16.27 -13.97 -0.91
CA ILE A 54 15.75 -14.89 -1.93
C ILE A 54 15.65 -16.33 -1.41
N ASN A 55 16.71 -16.88 -0.79
CA ASN A 55 16.76 -18.27 -0.31
C ASN A 55 15.56 -18.74 0.53
N PRO A 56 15.06 -17.99 1.54
CA PRO A 56 14.01 -18.52 2.43
C PRO A 56 12.65 -18.69 1.74
N ASP A 57 12.40 -18.06 0.58
CA ASP A 57 11.12 -18.15 -0.15
C ASP A 57 11.28 -18.72 -1.57
N GLN A 58 12.43 -19.29 -1.93
CA GLN A 58 12.71 -19.81 -3.28
C GLN A 58 11.69 -20.85 -3.77
N ALA A 59 11.27 -21.78 -2.91
CA ALA A 59 10.29 -22.80 -3.28
C ALA A 59 8.90 -22.19 -3.60
N LEU A 60 8.53 -21.14 -2.88
CA LEU A 60 7.29 -20.39 -3.12
C LEU A 60 7.41 -19.56 -4.40
N LEU A 61 8.52 -18.84 -4.60
CA LEU A 61 8.77 -18.07 -5.81
C LEU A 61 8.78 -18.96 -7.06
N GLN A 62 9.37 -20.15 -6.98
CA GLN A 62 9.36 -21.12 -8.08
C GLN A 62 7.96 -21.65 -8.37
N SER A 63 7.17 -21.99 -7.34
CA SER A 63 5.78 -22.43 -7.53
C SER A 63 4.91 -21.34 -8.18
N ILE A 64 5.17 -20.08 -7.86
CA ILE A 64 4.40 -18.93 -8.37
C ILE A 64 4.76 -18.61 -9.81
N ILE A 65 6.05 -18.64 -10.15
CA ILE A 65 6.50 -18.47 -11.54
C ILE A 65 5.92 -19.58 -12.41
N LEU A 66 5.87 -20.83 -11.91
CA LEU A 66 5.31 -21.97 -12.64
C LEU A 66 3.78 -21.83 -12.81
N LEU A 67 3.08 -21.39 -11.77
CA LEU A 67 1.64 -21.11 -11.84
C LEU A 67 1.31 -19.95 -12.79
N LEU A 68 2.07 -18.85 -12.75
CA LEU A 68 1.92 -17.72 -13.68
C LEU A 68 2.16 -18.13 -15.13
N LEU A 69 3.17 -18.96 -15.38
CA LEU A 69 3.44 -19.47 -16.72
C LEU A 69 2.34 -20.40 -17.20
N ALA A 70 1.82 -21.28 -16.34
CA ALA A 70 0.69 -22.15 -16.67
C ALA A 70 -0.57 -21.33 -17.01
N ASP A 71 -0.83 -20.25 -16.27
CA ASP A 71 -1.94 -19.34 -16.49
C ASP A 71 -1.81 -18.58 -17.83
N ILE A 72 -0.62 -18.02 -18.10
CA ILE A 72 -0.31 -17.34 -19.37
C ILE A 72 -0.46 -18.31 -20.54
N ILE A 73 0.01 -19.55 -20.39
CA ILE A 73 -0.12 -20.58 -21.42
C ILE A 73 -1.60 -20.92 -21.67
N LEU A 74 -2.41 -21.06 -20.62
CA LEU A 74 -3.84 -21.33 -20.75
C LEU A 74 -4.58 -20.16 -21.43
N LEU A 75 -4.30 -18.92 -21.03
CA LEU A 75 -4.85 -17.71 -21.64
C LEU A 75 -4.47 -17.59 -23.13
N VAL A 76 -3.21 -17.85 -23.46
CA VAL A 76 -2.74 -17.84 -24.86
C VAL A 76 -3.39 -18.97 -25.66
N THR A 77 -3.55 -20.16 -25.08
CA THR A 77 -4.21 -21.30 -25.72
C THR A 77 -5.69 -21.02 -25.97
N HIS A 78 -6.39 -20.41 -25.01
CA HIS A 78 -7.78 -19.97 -25.17
C HIS A 78 -7.91 -18.94 -26.31
N ARG A 79 -7.03 -17.93 -26.37
CA ARG A 79 -7.05 -16.94 -27.47
C ARG A 79 -6.76 -17.54 -28.85
N LEU A 80 -5.91 -18.57 -28.92
CA LEU A 80 -5.54 -19.21 -30.18
C LEU A 80 -6.56 -20.24 -30.69
N VAL A 81 -7.29 -20.92 -29.79
CA VAL A 81 -8.25 -21.98 -30.15
C VAL A 81 -9.61 -21.77 -29.44
N PRO A 82 -10.41 -20.78 -29.84
CA PRO A 82 -11.69 -20.44 -29.18
C PRO A 82 -12.81 -21.48 -29.36
N LYS A 83 -12.60 -22.54 -30.15
CA LYS A 83 -13.61 -23.57 -30.47
C LYS A 83 -13.79 -24.65 -29.40
N LEU A 84 -12.91 -24.74 -28.40
CA LEU A 84 -12.96 -25.76 -27.35
C LEU A 84 -13.70 -25.22 -26.12
N GLN A 85 -15.04 -25.28 -26.12
CA GLN A 85 -15.89 -24.84 -25.01
C GLN A 85 -15.53 -25.46 -23.64
N SER A 86 -14.87 -26.63 -23.62
CA SER A 86 -14.43 -27.29 -22.37
C SER A 86 -13.26 -26.58 -21.67
N ILE A 87 -12.55 -25.66 -22.31
CA ILE A 87 -11.40 -24.96 -21.73
C ILE A 87 -11.86 -23.91 -20.70
N ASN A 88 -12.98 -23.22 -20.92
CA ASN A 88 -13.47 -22.15 -20.03
C ASN A 88 -13.80 -22.65 -18.61
N ILE A 89 -14.23 -23.91 -18.49
CA ILE A 89 -14.57 -24.53 -17.19
C ILE A 89 -13.32 -24.76 -16.34
N ILE A 90 -12.15 -24.93 -16.98
CA ILE A 90 -10.87 -25.17 -16.31
C ILE A 90 -10.07 -23.86 -16.14
N GLU A 91 -10.19 -22.93 -17.09
CA GLU A 91 -9.48 -21.65 -17.06
C GLU A 91 -9.90 -20.77 -15.89
N PHE A 92 -11.21 -20.68 -15.60
CA PHE A 92 -11.72 -19.87 -14.49
C PHE A 92 -11.18 -20.29 -13.10
N PRO A 93 -11.25 -21.58 -12.68
CA PRO A 93 -10.70 -22.00 -11.39
C PRO A 93 -9.17 -21.92 -11.33
N VAL A 94 -8.47 -22.07 -12.46
CA VAL A 94 -7.00 -21.90 -12.51
C VAL A 94 -6.63 -20.42 -12.34
N GLY A 95 -7.25 -19.50 -13.09
CA GLY A 95 -7.02 -18.07 -12.96
C GLY A 95 -7.38 -17.52 -11.57
N LEU A 96 -8.44 -18.07 -10.94
CA LEU A 96 -8.80 -17.74 -9.57
C LEU A 96 -7.72 -18.22 -8.59
N SER A 97 -7.24 -19.44 -8.76
CA SER A 97 -6.16 -20.02 -7.94
C SER A 97 -4.86 -19.20 -8.07
N VAL A 98 -4.51 -18.80 -9.29
CA VAL A 98 -3.35 -17.94 -9.58
C VAL A 98 -3.52 -16.58 -8.90
N SER A 99 -4.70 -15.97 -9.00
CA SER A 99 -5.00 -14.68 -8.35
C SER A 99 -4.90 -14.75 -6.83
N LEU A 100 -5.41 -15.82 -6.22
CA LEU A 100 -5.27 -16.05 -4.78
C LEU A 100 -3.79 -16.20 -4.36
N VAL A 101 -3.01 -16.93 -5.15
CA VAL A 101 -1.59 -17.15 -4.89
C VAL A 101 -0.78 -15.86 -5.06
N ILE A 102 -1.06 -15.05 -6.08
CA ILE A 102 -0.47 -13.72 -6.26
C ILE A 102 -0.86 -12.80 -5.09
N GLY A 103 -2.14 -12.82 -4.67
CA GLY A 103 -2.61 -12.08 -3.50
C GLY A 103 -1.90 -12.47 -2.21
N TRP A 104 -1.72 -13.76 -1.99
CA TRP A 104 -1.00 -14.28 -0.84
C TRP A 104 0.50 -13.90 -0.87
N LEU A 105 1.15 -13.96 -2.03
CA LEU A 105 2.52 -13.48 -2.18
C LEU A 105 2.63 -11.98 -1.96
N GLY A 106 1.70 -11.19 -2.50
CA GLY A 106 1.61 -9.76 -2.25
C GLY A 106 1.52 -9.45 -0.77
N TYR A 107 0.61 -10.13 -0.06
CA TYR A 107 0.49 -10.01 1.39
C TYR A 107 1.82 -10.33 2.09
N ARG A 108 2.50 -11.41 1.71
CA ARG A 108 3.81 -11.77 2.27
C ARG A 108 4.88 -10.72 1.98
N LEU A 109 4.93 -10.17 0.77
CA LEU A 109 5.89 -9.14 0.39
C LEU A 109 5.65 -7.86 1.20
N VAL A 110 4.39 -7.44 1.34
CA VAL A 110 4.02 -6.30 2.17
C VAL A 110 4.42 -6.57 3.62
N GLU A 111 4.07 -7.73 4.19
CA GLU A 111 4.45 -8.08 5.56
C GLU A 111 5.97 -8.06 5.77
N ARG A 112 6.73 -8.57 4.80
CA ARG A 112 8.19 -8.60 4.87
C ARG A 112 8.82 -7.21 4.76
N PHE A 113 8.32 -6.39 3.84
CA PHE A 113 8.74 -4.99 3.69
C PHE A 113 8.54 -4.23 5.01
N PHE A 114 7.36 -4.36 5.62
CA PHE A 114 7.06 -3.73 6.90
C PHE A 114 7.91 -4.28 8.06
N LYS A 115 8.21 -5.59 8.10
CA LYS A 115 9.11 -6.18 9.12
C LYS A 115 10.55 -5.66 9.01
N ILE A 116 11.08 -5.55 7.78
CA ILE A 116 12.44 -5.02 7.55
C ILE A 116 12.50 -3.55 7.98
N TYR A 117 11.52 -2.75 7.52
CA TYR A 117 11.44 -1.33 7.84
C TYR A 117 11.32 -1.08 9.36
N LEU A 118 10.51 -1.88 10.06
CA LEU A 118 10.40 -1.83 11.52
C LEU A 118 11.71 -2.16 12.24
N THR A 119 12.43 -3.17 11.74
CA THR A 119 13.66 -3.65 12.37
C THR A 119 14.78 -2.60 12.26
N GLU A 120 14.89 -1.92 11.12
CA GLU A 120 15.87 -0.85 10.90
C GLU A 120 15.59 0.39 11.77
N ILE A 121 14.33 0.77 11.94
CA ILE A 121 14.00 2.00 12.68
C ILE A 121 14.04 1.79 14.19
N THR A 122 13.69 0.59 14.67
CA THR A 122 13.83 0.23 16.08
C THR A 122 15.32 0.19 16.51
N GLN A 123 16.23 -0.21 15.61
CA GLN A 123 17.68 -0.18 15.87
C GLN A 123 18.25 1.24 15.94
N ASN A 124 17.65 2.21 15.25
CA ASN A 124 18.03 3.63 15.30
C ASN A 124 17.45 4.40 16.50
N GLY A 125 16.79 3.72 17.45
CA GLY A 125 16.28 4.33 18.68
C GLY A 125 15.09 5.26 18.53
N GLN A 126 14.53 5.39 17.31
CA GLN A 126 13.30 6.15 17.08
C GLN A 126 12.09 5.26 17.41
N LYS A 127 11.30 5.66 18.40
CA LYS A 127 9.99 5.06 18.66
C LYS A 127 9.05 5.43 17.51
N LEU A 128 8.94 4.57 16.52
CA LEU A 128 7.85 4.65 15.56
C LEU A 128 6.53 4.39 16.29
N ASN A 129 5.52 5.17 15.95
CA ASN A 129 4.15 4.86 16.35
C ASN A 129 3.74 3.55 15.65
N SER A 130 3.70 2.46 16.42
CA SER A 130 3.26 1.13 15.97
C SER A 130 1.91 1.20 15.25
N ASP A 131 1.05 2.11 15.68
CA ASP A 131 -0.30 2.30 15.16
C ASP A 131 -0.30 2.81 13.71
N LEU A 132 0.61 3.73 13.36
CA LEU A 132 0.74 4.27 12.01
C LEU A 132 1.16 3.19 11.02
N LEU A 133 2.01 2.26 11.49
CA LEU A 133 2.50 1.16 10.68
C LEU A 133 1.42 0.10 10.42
N ILE A 134 0.55 -0.17 11.40
CA ILE A 134 -0.61 -1.05 11.21
C ILE A 134 -1.54 -0.48 10.15
N VAL A 135 -1.83 0.83 10.22
CA VAL A 135 -2.66 1.52 9.23
C VAL A 135 -2.02 1.47 7.85
N ALA A 136 -0.72 1.78 7.74
CA ALA A 136 -0.01 1.74 6.47
C ALA A 136 0.00 0.32 5.87
N LYS A 137 0.25 -0.72 6.67
CA LYS A 137 0.20 -2.12 6.22
C LYS A 137 -1.19 -2.49 5.69
N GLY A 138 -2.24 -2.10 6.40
CA GLY A 138 -3.62 -2.31 5.98
C GLY A 138 -3.91 -1.63 4.64
N LEU A 139 -3.55 -0.35 4.51
CA LEU A 139 -3.76 0.41 3.28
C LEU A 139 -3.03 -0.20 2.07
N THR A 140 -1.76 -0.56 2.23
CA THR A 140 -0.99 -1.21 1.15
C THR A 140 -1.60 -2.54 0.75
N PHE A 141 -2.09 -3.33 1.70
CA PHE A 141 -2.78 -4.59 1.42
C PHE A 141 -4.08 -4.38 0.63
N PHE A 142 -4.92 -3.42 1.04
CA PHE A 142 -6.16 -3.11 0.31
C PHE A 142 -5.90 -2.62 -1.12
N LEU A 143 -4.89 -1.77 -1.32
CA LEU A 143 -4.48 -1.32 -2.66
C LEU A 143 -4.02 -2.49 -3.54
N PHE A 144 -3.20 -3.39 -2.98
CA PHE A 144 -2.71 -4.55 -3.72
C PHE A 144 -3.85 -5.52 -4.11
N LEU A 145 -4.76 -5.78 -3.17
CA LEU A 145 -5.95 -6.59 -3.42
C LEU A 145 -6.82 -6.00 -4.55
N PHE A 146 -7.02 -4.68 -4.53
CA PHE A 146 -7.79 -3.98 -5.56
C PHE A 146 -7.14 -4.13 -6.97
N ILE A 147 -5.81 -4.01 -7.06
CA ILE A 147 -5.07 -4.21 -8.30
C ILE A 147 -5.25 -5.63 -8.83
N ILE A 148 -5.13 -6.66 -7.98
CA ILE A 148 -5.30 -8.06 -8.39
C ILE A 148 -6.70 -8.31 -8.93
N ILE A 149 -7.73 -7.87 -8.20
CA ILE A 149 -9.13 -8.06 -8.61
C ILE A 149 -9.35 -7.40 -9.98
N THR A 150 -8.77 -6.22 -10.20
CA THR A 150 -8.90 -5.50 -11.48
C THR A 150 -8.23 -6.25 -12.63
N ILE A 151 -6.99 -6.75 -12.43
CA ILE A 151 -6.27 -7.53 -13.44
C ILE A 151 -7.01 -8.83 -13.75
N PHE A 152 -7.44 -9.57 -12.73
CA PHE A 152 -8.22 -10.80 -12.89
C PHE A 152 -9.50 -10.54 -13.69
N SER A 153 -10.24 -9.50 -13.33
CA SER A 153 -11.49 -9.18 -14.00
C SER A 153 -11.30 -8.75 -15.46
N GLN A 154 -10.20 -8.05 -15.79
CA GLN A 154 -9.84 -7.73 -17.16
C GLN A 154 -9.46 -8.97 -17.98
N ALA A 155 -8.74 -9.93 -17.37
CA ALA A 155 -8.35 -11.17 -18.03
C ALA A 155 -9.53 -12.07 -18.39
N HIS A 156 -10.56 -12.10 -17.53
CA HIS A 156 -11.76 -12.92 -17.71
C HIS A 156 -12.96 -12.16 -18.30
N GLU A 157 -12.76 -10.93 -18.80
CA GLU A 157 -13.81 -10.08 -19.37
C GLU A 157 -15.03 -9.87 -18.44
N ILE A 158 -14.80 -9.95 -17.12
CA ILE A 158 -15.83 -9.74 -16.10
C ILE A 158 -16.06 -8.23 -15.97
N ASN A 159 -17.33 -7.84 -15.96
CA ASN A 159 -17.72 -6.44 -15.81
C ASN A 159 -17.39 -5.89 -14.41
N ILE A 160 -16.36 -5.05 -14.31
CA ILE A 160 -15.95 -4.34 -13.08
C ILE A 160 -16.72 -3.06 -12.78
N PHE A 161 -17.62 -2.59 -13.66
CA PHE A 161 -18.32 -1.33 -13.43
C PHE A 161 -19.09 -1.34 -12.10
N GLY A 162 -19.68 -2.46 -11.71
CA GLY A 162 -20.33 -2.62 -10.41
C GLY A 162 -19.37 -2.46 -9.22
N LEU A 163 -18.18 -3.06 -9.31
CA LEU A 163 -17.14 -2.95 -8.28
C LEU A 163 -16.64 -1.51 -8.16
N ILE A 164 -16.30 -0.88 -9.28
CA ILE A 164 -15.83 0.51 -9.31
C ILE A 164 -16.90 1.47 -8.78
N ALA A 165 -18.17 1.28 -9.19
CA ALA A 165 -19.28 2.10 -8.70
C ALA A 165 -19.46 1.98 -7.18
N SER A 166 -19.42 0.76 -6.64
CA SER A 166 -19.52 0.52 -5.19
C SER A 166 -18.36 1.13 -4.40
N LEU A 167 -17.14 1.07 -4.95
CA LEU A 167 -15.96 1.71 -4.37
C LEU A 167 -16.02 3.23 -4.43
N GLY A 168 -16.55 3.80 -5.52
CA GLY A 168 -16.78 5.24 -5.64
C GLY A 168 -17.69 5.76 -4.54
N ILE A 169 -18.85 5.11 -4.32
CA ILE A 169 -19.80 5.50 -3.27
C ILE A 169 -19.18 5.32 -1.88
N SER A 170 -18.49 4.21 -1.64
CA SER A 170 -17.81 3.94 -0.36
C SER A 170 -16.68 4.95 -0.09
N GLY A 171 -15.95 5.36 -1.13
CA GLY A 171 -14.87 6.35 -1.04
C GLY A 171 -15.38 7.73 -0.62
N VAL A 172 -16.55 8.14 -1.13
CA VAL A 172 -17.20 9.39 -0.71
C VAL A 172 -17.58 9.34 0.77
N ALA A 173 -18.14 8.24 1.26
CA ALA A 173 -18.46 8.08 2.67
C ALA A 173 -17.21 8.19 3.58
N ILE A 174 -16.11 7.57 3.18
CA ILE A 174 -14.82 7.67 3.89
C ILE A 174 -14.29 9.11 3.85
N ALA A 175 -14.41 9.81 2.72
CA ALA A 175 -13.97 11.20 2.59
C ALA A 175 -14.77 12.12 3.53
N PHE A 176 -16.08 11.95 3.63
CA PHE A 176 -16.90 12.69 4.59
C PHE A 176 -16.50 12.40 6.04
N ALA A 177 -16.22 11.14 6.39
CA ALA A 177 -15.77 10.78 7.73
C ALA A 177 -14.39 11.39 8.07
N ALA A 178 -13.49 11.47 7.09
CA ALA A 178 -12.13 12.00 7.25
C ALA A 178 -12.03 13.54 7.11
N GLN A 179 -13.11 14.21 6.70
CA GLN A 179 -13.11 15.64 6.36
C GLN A 179 -12.49 16.51 7.46
N LYS A 180 -12.91 16.33 8.71
CA LYS A 180 -12.42 17.13 9.84
C LYS A 180 -10.91 16.96 10.09
N THR A 181 -10.40 15.75 9.93
CA THR A 181 -8.97 15.47 10.09
C THR A 181 -8.17 16.08 8.93
N LEU A 182 -8.71 16.05 7.72
CA LEU A 182 -8.08 16.67 6.56
C LEU A 182 -8.01 18.20 6.70
N GLU A 183 -9.07 18.84 7.18
CA GLU A 183 -9.07 20.28 7.48
C GLU A 183 -7.98 20.66 8.49
N GLN A 184 -7.81 19.86 9.54
CA GLN A 184 -6.75 20.06 10.53
C GLN A 184 -5.35 19.92 9.94
N LEU A 185 -5.14 18.90 9.10
CA LEU A 185 -3.86 18.66 8.45
C LEU A 185 -3.52 19.81 7.48
N LEU A 186 -4.47 20.22 6.65
CA LEU A 186 -4.32 21.35 5.73
C LEU A 186 -4.05 22.65 6.49
N GLY A 187 -4.76 22.90 7.59
CA GLY A 187 -4.47 24.02 8.49
C GLY A 187 -3.04 23.99 9.03
N GLY A 188 -2.52 22.82 9.40
CA GLY A 188 -1.13 22.65 9.82
C GLY A 188 -0.12 22.95 8.72
N ILE A 189 -0.40 22.53 7.48
CA ILE A 189 0.44 22.86 6.32
C ILE A 189 0.48 24.37 6.10
N VAL A 190 -0.67 25.05 6.15
CA VAL A 190 -0.75 26.51 6.03
C VAL A 190 0.05 27.20 7.12
N LEU A 191 -0.08 26.79 8.38
CA LEU A 191 0.72 27.32 9.49
C LEU A 191 2.23 27.14 9.26
N TYR A 192 2.65 26.04 8.63
CA TYR A 192 4.05 25.76 8.35
C TYR A 192 4.60 26.58 7.17
N LEU A 193 3.79 26.82 6.14
CA LEU A 193 4.16 27.56 4.93
C LEU A 193 4.15 29.06 5.16
N ASP A 194 3.03 29.60 5.67
CA ASP A 194 2.84 31.04 5.83
C ASP A 194 3.45 31.57 7.12
N ARG A 195 3.70 30.68 8.10
CA ARG A 195 4.32 30.96 9.41
C ARG A 195 3.82 32.25 10.07
N PRO A 196 2.50 32.43 10.26
CA PRO A 196 1.95 33.63 10.92
C PRO A 196 2.47 33.81 12.35
N PHE A 197 2.86 32.70 13.00
CA PHE A 197 3.53 32.66 14.28
C PHE A 197 4.46 31.44 14.36
N MET A 198 5.44 31.51 15.26
CA MET A 198 6.44 30.47 15.46
C MET A 198 6.30 29.84 16.84
N VAL A 199 6.99 28.72 17.05
CA VAL A 199 7.16 28.15 18.40
C VAL A 199 7.77 29.20 19.32
N SER A 200 7.25 29.29 20.55
CA SER A 200 7.54 30.32 21.56
C SER A 200 6.92 31.69 21.37
N ASP A 201 6.18 31.95 20.28
CA ASP A 201 5.37 33.16 20.18
C ASP A 201 4.16 33.10 21.13
N TYR A 202 3.70 34.29 21.54
CA TYR A 202 2.43 34.44 22.22
C TYR A 202 1.33 34.74 21.21
N ILE A 203 0.20 34.04 21.34
CA ILE A 203 -0.95 34.19 20.47
C ILE A 203 -2.24 34.37 21.28
N GLY A 204 -3.16 35.16 20.73
CA GLY A 204 -4.54 35.25 21.16
C GLY A 204 -5.39 34.30 20.34
N LEU A 205 -6.22 33.49 21.01
CA LEU A 205 -7.17 32.61 20.36
C LEU A 205 -8.52 33.34 20.16
N PRO A 206 -9.34 32.90 19.19
CA PRO A 206 -10.66 33.49 18.94
C PRO A 206 -11.57 33.52 20.18
N ASP A 207 -11.42 32.55 21.09
CA ASP A 207 -12.21 32.42 22.31
C ASP A 207 -11.79 33.40 23.43
N GLY A 208 -10.88 34.34 23.13
CA GLY A 208 -10.38 35.35 24.07
C GLY A 208 -9.31 34.86 25.04
N THR A 209 -8.88 33.59 24.92
CA THR A 209 -7.77 33.04 25.71
C THR A 209 -6.42 33.41 25.11
N PHE A 210 -5.42 33.66 25.95
CA PHE A 210 -4.04 33.95 25.53
C PHE A 210 -3.09 32.84 25.97
N GLY A 211 -2.11 32.53 25.14
CA GLY A 211 -1.14 31.51 25.48
C GLY A 211 0.14 31.57 24.65
N LYS A 212 1.14 30.81 25.09
CA LYS A 212 2.43 30.64 24.40
C LYS A 212 2.42 29.35 23.60
N VAL A 213 2.83 29.41 22.34
CA VAL A 213 2.96 28.23 21.48
C VAL A 213 4.13 27.38 21.95
N GLU A 214 3.88 26.11 22.29
CA GLU A 214 4.91 25.18 22.77
C GLU A 214 5.39 24.26 21.65
N SER A 215 4.48 23.76 20.81
CA SER A 215 4.84 22.99 19.61
C SER A 215 3.72 23.02 18.59
N ILE A 216 4.08 23.05 17.31
CA ILE A 216 3.16 22.96 16.18
C ILE A 216 3.30 21.54 15.61
N GLY A 217 2.25 20.74 15.72
CA GLY A 217 2.16 19.42 15.08
C GLY A 217 1.42 19.48 13.75
N LEU A 218 1.33 18.34 13.06
CA LEU A 218 0.67 18.24 11.75
C LEU A 218 -0.82 18.59 11.81
N CYS A 219 -1.57 18.07 12.78
CA CYS A 219 -3.02 18.31 12.88
C CYS A 219 -3.41 19.24 14.04
N SER A 220 -2.53 19.40 15.05
CA SER A 220 -2.83 20.19 16.24
C SER A 220 -1.61 20.90 16.77
N THR A 221 -1.81 22.05 17.39
CA THR A 221 -0.78 22.85 18.06
C THR A 221 -1.01 22.81 19.56
N LYS A 222 0.08 22.66 20.33
CA LYS A 222 0.06 22.69 21.79
C LYS A 222 0.35 24.10 22.26
N ILE A 223 -0.57 24.67 23.02
CA ILE A 223 -0.52 26.06 23.50
C ILE A 223 -0.60 26.03 25.02
N ARG A 224 0.35 26.69 25.69
CA ARG A 224 0.35 26.83 27.14
C ARG A 224 -0.38 28.12 27.52
N ILE A 225 -1.50 27.99 28.22
CA ILE A 225 -2.38 29.12 28.56
C ILE A 225 -1.69 30.03 29.59
N SER A 226 -1.63 31.32 29.29
CA SER A 226 -1.10 32.36 30.18
C SER A 226 -2.02 32.52 31.41
N GLY A 227 -1.45 32.62 32.60
CA GLY A 227 -2.20 32.79 33.87
C GLY A 227 -2.62 31.48 34.56
N LYS A 228 -2.88 30.40 33.81
CA LYS A 228 -3.22 29.07 34.39
C LYS A 228 -2.11 28.03 34.24
N GLY A 229 -1.19 28.19 33.29
CA GLY A 229 -0.09 27.26 33.04
C GLY A 229 -0.51 25.93 32.40
N THR A 230 -1.80 25.73 32.11
CA THR A 230 -2.35 24.51 31.50
C THR A 230 -1.95 24.38 30.04
N LEU A 231 -1.67 23.15 29.60
CA LEU A 231 -1.40 22.83 28.20
C LEU A 231 -2.70 22.48 27.48
N MET A 232 -3.05 23.28 26.47
CA MET A 232 -4.23 23.07 25.63
C MET A 232 -3.80 22.56 24.25
N VAL A 233 -4.52 21.56 23.74
CA VAL A 233 -4.31 21.02 22.38
C VAL A 233 -5.39 21.61 21.49
N VAL A 234 -4.98 22.43 20.53
CA VAL A 234 -5.91 23.13 19.62
C VAL A 234 -5.73 22.59 18.21
N PRO A 235 -6.81 22.15 17.54
CA PRO A 235 -6.71 21.69 16.16
C PRO A 235 -6.33 22.85 15.22
N ASN A 236 -5.47 22.57 14.24
CA ASN A 236 -4.86 23.63 13.44
C ASN A 236 -5.86 24.40 12.56
N ASN A 237 -7.00 23.80 12.20
CA ASN A 237 -8.05 24.50 11.45
C ASN A 237 -8.68 25.67 12.21
N TYR A 238 -8.56 25.72 13.55
CA TYR A 238 -9.03 26.85 14.37
C TYR A 238 -7.99 27.98 14.49
N LEU A 239 -6.75 27.76 14.09
CA LEU A 239 -5.63 28.69 14.34
C LEU A 239 -5.36 29.67 13.20
N GLY A 240 -6.05 29.54 12.06
CA GLY A 240 -5.95 30.50 10.96
C GLY A 240 -6.35 31.93 11.34
N PHE A 241 -7.15 32.08 12.41
CA PHE A 241 -7.60 33.38 12.94
C PHE A 241 -6.85 33.79 14.22
N ALA A 242 -5.80 33.07 14.61
CA ALA A 242 -5.04 33.42 15.82
C ALA A 242 -4.17 34.65 15.57
N GLU A 243 -4.25 35.62 16.47
CA GLU A 243 -3.48 36.85 16.37
C GLU A 243 -2.16 36.72 17.15
N LYS A 244 -1.04 37.07 16.52
CA LYS A 244 0.24 37.17 17.20
C LYS A 244 0.24 38.38 18.14
N VAL A 245 0.48 38.14 19.42
CA VAL A 245 0.47 39.17 20.46
C VAL A 245 1.89 39.50 20.89
N SER A 246 2.21 40.79 20.94
CA SER A 246 3.52 41.24 21.42
C SER A 246 3.69 40.95 22.93
N PRO A 247 4.85 40.45 23.39
CA PRO A 247 5.11 40.13 24.79
C PRO A 247 4.87 41.30 25.75
N LYS A 248 5.04 42.55 25.29
CA LYS A 248 4.87 43.77 26.08
C LYS A 248 3.45 43.93 26.63
N PHE A 249 2.43 43.44 25.90
CA PHE A 249 1.03 43.54 26.30
C PHE A 249 0.53 42.33 27.10
N MET A 250 1.33 41.27 27.22
CA MET A 250 0.95 40.02 27.88
C MET A 250 0.56 40.18 29.35
N PRO A 251 1.26 40.97 30.18
CA PRO A 251 0.87 41.14 31.59
C PRO A 251 -0.50 41.80 31.75
N LEU A 252 -0.87 42.71 30.84
CA LEU A 252 -2.16 43.41 30.85
C LEU A 252 -3.31 42.48 30.46
N LEU A 253 -3.10 41.71 29.39
CA LEU A 253 -4.10 40.77 28.87
C LEU A 253 -4.34 39.60 29.83
N THR A 254 -3.26 39.08 30.43
CA THR A 254 -3.36 37.97 31.42
C THR A 254 -4.10 38.43 32.67
N LYS A 255 -3.82 39.66 33.15
CA LYS A 255 -4.52 40.23 34.31
C LYS A 255 -6.02 40.39 34.05
N ASN A 256 -6.39 40.96 32.91
CA ASN A 256 -7.79 41.14 32.52
C ASN A 256 -8.54 39.81 32.36
N PHE A 257 -7.88 38.79 31.83
CA PHE A 257 -8.45 37.45 31.66
C PHE A 257 -8.73 36.77 33.01
N LEU A 258 -7.83 36.92 33.99
CA LEU A 258 -8.00 36.35 35.33
C LEU A 258 -9.05 37.08 36.17
N THR A 259 -9.33 38.36 35.89
CA THR A 259 -10.36 39.13 36.60
C THR A 259 -11.78 38.98 36.05
N ASN A 260 -11.93 38.47 34.83
CA ASN A 260 -13.22 38.35 34.12
C ASN A 260 -13.80 36.92 34.13
N GLN A 261 -13.28 36.02 34.97
CA GLN A 261 -13.83 34.69 35.26
C GLN A 261 -14.19 34.58 36.73
#